data_AF-A0A4C1X0U4-F1
#
_entry.id   AF-A0A4C1X0U4-F1
#
_cell.length_a   1.000
_cell.length_b   1.000
_cell.length_c   1.000
_cell.angle_alpha   90.00
_cell.angle_beta   90.00
_cell.angle_gamma   90.00
#
_symmetry.space_group_name_H-M   'P 1'
#
loop_
_entity.id
_entity.type
_entity.pdbx_description
1 polymer ?
#
loop_
_entity_poly.entity_id
_entity_poly.type
_entity_poly.pdbx_seq_one_letter_code
_entity_poly.pdbx_strand_id
1 'polypeptide(L)'
;MVNASMVMQIVGVETTDRNVLDSVRRAARALNLNIELLSTEHACSTFNFLNAEGRSVAGAFIPPMSLVPDEDDMLESQMVYQDVFNWQQKKQ
;
A
#
# COMPACT_ATOMS: atom_id res chain seq x y z
N MET A 1 11.17 -14.13 23.44
CA MET A 1 10.32 -13.94 22.25
C MET A 1 10.35 -12.46 21.92
N VAL A 2 10.95 -12.09 20.80
CA VAL A 2 11.00 -10.70 20.32
C VAL A 2 9.59 -10.28 19.95
N ASN A 3 8.89 -9.61 20.87
CA ASN A 3 7.76 -8.78 20.50
C ASN A 3 8.39 -7.56 19.84
N ALA A 4 8.65 -7.65 18.54
CA ALA A 4 9.19 -6.54 17.78
C ALA A 4 8.24 -5.35 18.04
N SER A 5 8.79 -4.23 18.51
CA SER A 5 8.08 -3.02 18.89
C SER A 5 7.44 -2.32 17.69
N MET A 6 6.72 -3.05 16.84
CA MET A 6 5.95 -2.51 15.73
C MET A 6 4.76 -1.78 16.32
N VAL A 7 4.75 -0.47 16.13
CA VAL A 7 3.76 0.42 16.76
C VAL A 7 2.42 0.35 16.02
N MET A 8 2.45 -0.02 14.72
CA MET A 8 1.29 -0.01 13.85
C MET A 8 1.41 -1.05 12.73
N GLN A 9 0.33 -1.79 12.48
CA GLN A 9 0.26 -2.76 11.39
C GLN A 9 -0.88 -2.35 10.45
N ILE A 10 -0.61 -2.22 9.16
CA ILE A 10 -1.60 -1.81 8.16
C ILE A 10 -1.95 -3.03 7.32
N VAL A 11 -3.24 -3.29 7.13
CA VAL A 11 -3.74 -4.35 6.26
C VAL A 11 -4.57 -3.72 5.15
N GLY A 12 -4.06 -3.78 3.92
CA GLY A 12 -4.76 -3.39 2.70
C GLY A 12 -5.58 -4.56 2.17
N VAL A 13 -6.91 -4.43 2.18
CA VAL A 13 -7.83 -5.45 1.67
C VAL A 13 -8.86 -4.79 0.75
N GLU A 14 -8.86 -5.21 -0.52
CA GLU A 14 -9.91 -4.81 -1.47
C GLU A 14 -11.15 -5.69 -1.32
N THR A 15 -11.91 -5.45 -0.25
CA THR A 15 -13.22 -6.07 -0.08
C THR A 15 -14.15 -5.21 0.76
N THR A 16 -15.43 -5.25 0.42
CA THR A 16 -16.52 -4.71 1.25
C THR A 16 -17.22 -5.81 2.04
N ASP A 17 -16.81 -7.08 1.88
CA ASP A 17 -17.40 -8.21 2.61
C ASP A 17 -17.04 -8.13 4.10
N ARG A 18 -18.07 -7.85 4.90
CA ARG A 18 -17.96 -7.74 6.35
C ARG A 18 -17.46 -9.04 7.00
N ASN A 19 -17.81 -10.20 6.46
CA ASN A 19 -17.36 -11.48 7.04
C ASN A 19 -15.85 -11.65 6.92
N VAL A 20 -15.29 -11.24 5.78
CA VAL A 20 -13.84 -11.25 5.55
C VAL A 20 -13.17 -10.26 6.49
N LEU A 21 -13.65 -9.01 6.53
CA LEU A 21 -13.10 -7.98 7.41
C LEU A 21 -13.14 -8.39 8.89
N ASP A 22 -14.24 -9.00 9.33
CA ASP A 22 -14.39 -9.48 10.70
C ASP A 22 -13.49 -10.68 11.00
N SER A 23 -13.24 -11.55 10.02
CA SER A 23 -12.30 -12.66 10.19
C SER A 23 -10.87 -12.15 10.40
N VAL A 24 -10.45 -11.12 9.66
CA VAL A 24 -9.15 -10.46 9.82
C VAL A 24 -9.06 -9.78 11.18
N ARG A 25 -10.10 -9.02 11.58
CA ARG A 25 -10.15 -8.38 12.91
C ARG A 25 -10.04 -9.40 14.05
N ARG A 26 -10.74 -10.54 13.94
CA ARG A 26 -10.66 -11.62 14.94
C ARG A 26 -9.26 -12.21 15.01
N ALA A 27 -8.63 -12.48 13.87
CA ALA A 27 -7.27 -13.02 13.82
C ALA A 27 -6.25 -12.04 14.44
N ALA A 28 -6.33 -10.77 14.10
CA ALA A 28 -5.45 -9.74 14.66
C ALA A 28 -5.63 -9.58 16.17
N ARG A 29 -6.88 -9.60 16.66
CA ARG A 29 -7.19 -9.54 18.09
C ARG A 29 -6.64 -10.76 18.84
N ALA A 30 -6.74 -11.96 18.26
CA ALA A 30 -6.20 -13.18 18.86
C ALA A 30 -4.67 -13.13 19.01
N LEU A 31 -4.00 -12.39 18.13
CA LEU A 31 -2.56 -12.17 18.14
C LEU A 31 -2.14 -10.88 18.87
N ASN A 32 -3.10 -10.16 19.46
CA ASN A 32 -2.90 -8.88 20.14
C ASN A 32 -2.19 -7.83 19.26
N LEU A 33 -2.49 -7.84 17.96
CA LEU A 33 -1.94 -6.92 16.96
C LEU A 33 -2.83 -5.68 16.85
N ASN A 34 -2.22 -4.50 16.89
CA ASN A 34 -2.91 -3.25 16.60
C ASN A 34 -2.92 -3.02 15.08
N ILE A 35 -4.03 -3.38 14.44
CA ILE A 35 -4.18 -3.30 12.98
C ILE A 35 -5.08 -2.15 12.54
N GLU A 36 -4.74 -1.55 11.41
CA GLU A 36 -5.58 -0.64 10.65
C GLU A 36 -5.99 -1.33 9.33
N LEU A 37 -7.30 -1.45 9.09
CA LEU A 37 -7.86 -2.09 7.90
C LEU A 37 -8.35 -1.00 6.94
N LEU A 38 -7.74 -0.92 5.76
CA LEU A 38 -8.01 0.08 4.73
C LEU A 38 -8.13 -0.60 3.36
N SER A 39 -8.63 0.13 2.35
CA SER A 39 -8.37 -0.26 0.96
C SER A 39 -6.86 -0.29 0.72
N THR A 40 -6.42 -1.12 -0.22
CA THR A 40 -5.00 -1.27 -0.54
C THR A 40 -4.36 0.04 -0.95
N GLU A 41 -5.07 0.89 -1.70
CA GLU A 41 -4.59 2.22 -2.08
C GLU A 41 -4.35 3.13 -0.87
N HIS A 42 -5.33 3.26 0.03
CA HIS A 42 -5.19 4.07 1.24
C HIS A 42 -4.16 3.49 2.22
N ALA A 43 -4.10 2.17 2.30
CA ALA A 43 -3.09 1.45 3.08
C ALA A 43 -1.67 1.80 2.60
N CYS A 44 -1.44 1.84 1.29
CA CYS A 44 -0.14 2.18 0.71
C CYS A 44 0.28 3.61 1.07
N SER A 45 -0.63 4.57 0.92
CA SER A 45 -0.36 5.98 1.30
C SER A 45 -0.03 6.12 2.78
N THR A 46 -0.81 5.49 3.65
CA THR A 46 -0.60 5.52 5.11
C THR A 46 0.73 4.87 5.49
N PHE A 47 1.06 3.72 4.89
CA PHE A 47 2.34 3.05 5.13
C PHE A 47 3.52 3.93 4.72
N ASN A 48 3.45 4.55 3.54
CA ASN A 48 4.50 5.44 3.05
C ASN A 48 4.71 6.63 3.98
N PHE A 49 3.62 7.26 4.44
CA PHE A 49 3.67 8.36 5.39
C PHE A 49 4.34 7.96 6.72
N LEU A 50 3.90 6.85 7.32
CA LEU A 50 4.44 6.37 8.60
C LEU A 50 5.91 5.93 8.49
N ASN A 51 6.28 5.30 7.38
CA ASN A 51 7.64 4.90 7.11
C ASN A 51 8.55 6.13 6.94
N ALA A 52 8.10 7.15 6.19
CA ALA A 52 8.81 8.42 6.05
C ALA A 52 8.96 9.18 7.39
N GLU A 53 8.01 9.02 8.32
CA GLU A 53 8.08 9.54 9.70
C GLU A 53 9.09 8.74 10.58
N GLY A 54 9.70 7.67 10.06
CA GLY A 54 10.64 6.82 10.80
C GLY A 54 9.97 5.90 11.82
N ARG A 55 8.66 5.67 11.70
CA ARG A 55 7.91 4.81 12.63
C ARG A 55 8.10 3.34 12.26
N SER A 56 8.10 2.48 13.28
CA SER A 56 8.08 1.03 13.06
C SER A 56 6.69 0.59 12.61
N VAL A 57 6.52 0.39 11.30
CA VAL A 57 5.25 0.04 10.64
C VAL A 57 5.40 -1.22 9.79
N ALA A 58 4.46 -2.15 9.90
CA ALA A 58 4.36 -3.31 9.00
C ALA A 58 3.14 -3.14 8.09
N GLY A 59 3.26 -3.55 6.83
CA GLY A 59 2.16 -3.55 5.87
C GLY A 59 1.90 -4.96 5.33
N ALA A 60 0.63 -5.36 5.25
CA ALA A 60 0.16 -6.54 4.55
C ALA A 60 -0.84 -6.10 3.47
N PHE A 61 -0.48 -6.26 2.20
CA PHE A 61 -1.26 -5.71 1.08
C PHE A 61 -1.78 -6.82 0.18
N ILE A 62 -3.08 -6.84 -0.05
CA ILE A 62 -3.69 -7.67 -1.09
C ILE A 62 -3.78 -6.80 -2.36
N PRO A 63 -3.18 -7.22 -3.49
CA PRO A 63 -3.23 -6.44 -4.72
C PRO A 63 -4.68 -6.10 -5.11
N PRO A 64 -4.94 -4.87 -5.59
CA PRO A 64 -6.27 -4.52 -6.03
C PRO A 64 -6.66 -5.29 -7.29
N MET A 65 -7.95 -5.60 -7.41
CA MET A 65 -8.49 -6.33 -8.58
C MET A 65 -8.55 -5.44 -9.84
N SER A 66 -8.56 -4.13 -9.65
CA SER A 66 -8.50 -3.13 -10.72
C SER A 66 -7.66 -1.95 -10.26
N LEU A 67 -6.75 -1.49 -11.13
CA LEU A 67 -6.05 -0.23 -10.97
C LEU A 67 -6.78 0.81 -11.80
N VAL A 68 -7.27 1.88 -11.17
CA VAL A 68 -7.80 3.05 -11.85
C VAL A 68 -6.73 4.13 -11.72
N PRO A 69 -5.96 4.41 -12.78
CA PRO A 69 -4.94 5.45 -12.73
C PRO A 69 -5.60 6.80 -12.50
N ASP A 70 -5.01 7.61 -11.63
CA ASP A 70 -5.41 9.02 -11.51
C ASP A 70 -4.77 9.90 -12.60
N GLU A 71 -5.09 11.19 -12.61
CA GLU A 71 -4.56 12.11 -13.62
C GLU A 71 -3.03 12.25 -13.52
N ASP A 72 -2.49 12.20 -12.30
CA ASP A 72 -1.07 12.32 -12.04
C ASP A 72 -0.31 11.07 -12.53
N ASP A 73 -0.85 9.87 -12.27
CA ASP A 73 -0.34 8.59 -12.79
C ASP A 73 -0.23 8.60 -14.33
N MET A 74 -1.25 9.18 -14.98
CA MET A 74 -1.29 9.30 -16.44
C MET A 74 -0.26 10.30 -16.96
N LEU A 75 -0.09 11.44 -16.29
CA LEU A 75 0.89 12.46 -16.64
C LEU A 75 2.32 11.93 -16.46
N GLU A 76 2.63 11.29 -15.32
CA GLU A 76 3.94 10.70 -15.07
C GLU A 76 4.28 9.63 -16.11
N SER A 77 3.30 8.77 -16.44
CA SER A 77 3.48 7.75 -17.48
C SER A 77 3.87 8.39 -18.81
N GLN A 78 3.20 9.46 -19.24
CA GLN A 78 3.51 10.19 -20.48
C GLN A 78 4.91 10.82 -20.46
N MET A 79 5.32 11.41 -19.33
CA MET A 79 6.65 12.01 -19.18
C MET A 79 7.76 10.96 -19.31
N VAL A 80 7.61 9.80 -18.67
CA VAL A 80 8.55 8.69 -18.78
C VAL A 80 8.70 8.23 -20.22
N TYR A 81 7.59 8.08 -20.96
CA TYR A 81 7.65 7.72 -22.38
C TYR A 81 8.41 8.75 -23.22
N GLN A 82 8.20 10.04 -22.96
CA GLN A 82 8.90 11.10 -23.68
C GLN A 82 10.41 11.07 -23.42
N ASP A 83 10.83 10.83 -22.18
CA ASP A 83 12.25 10.73 -21.82
C ASP A 83 12.93 9.51 -22.44
N VAL A 84 12.26 8.36 -22.42
CA VAL A 84 12.76 7.13 -23.07
C VAL A 84 12.92 7.35 -24.58
N PHE A 85 11.95 7.98 -25.24
CA PHE A 85 12.02 8.31 -26.66
C PHE A 85 13.20 9.25 -26.96
N ASN A 86 13.36 10.31 -26.17
CA ASN A 86 14.45 11.28 -26.31
C ASN A 86 15.83 10.64 -26.13
N TRP A 87 15.95 9.66 -25.22
CA TRP A 87 17.20 8.93 -25.00
C TRP A 87 17.57 8.03 -26.18
N GLN A 88 16.59 7.41 -26.84
CA GLN A 88 16.83 6.62 -28.05
C GLN A 88 17.29 7.48 -29.23
N GLN A 89 16.77 8.70 -29.37
CA GLN A 89 17.18 9.64 -30.41
C GLN A 89 18.60 10.15 -30.23
N LYS A 90 19.04 10.41 -28.98
CA LYS A 90 20.42 10.83 -28.68
C LYS A 90 21.49 9.76 -28.93
N LYS A 91 21.09 8.50 -29.16
CA LYS A 91 21.99 7.38 -29.42
C LYS A 91 22.23 7.10 -30.91
N GLN A 92 21.54 7.81 -31.81
CA GLN A 92 21.77 7.79 -33.25
C GLN A 92 22.64 8.98 -33.66
#